data_AF-A0A3C0DX11-F1
#
_entry.id   AF-A0A3C0DX11-F1
#
_cell.length_a   1.000
_cell.length_b   1.000
_cell.length_c   1.000
_cell.angle_alpha   90.00
_cell.angle_beta   90.00
_cell.angle_gamma   90.00
#
_symmetry.space_group_name_H-M   'P 1'
#
loop_
_entity.id
_entity.type
_entity.pdbx_description
1 polymer ?
#
loop_
_entity_poly.entity_id
_entity_poly.type
_entity_poly.pdbx_seq_one_letter_code
_entity_poly.pdbx_strand_id
1 'polypeptide(L)'
;MTYILLILSVFAAVLTVVLFKPSDPNKLKLLIAFSGAYLLSITALHLLPEVFQGGDRGSYFGAFILIGFFVQLMLEFLSGGIEHGHAHKQRHGGIPIGLMVGLCLHAFLEGMPLGGDEAGSHNHGHSHGHS
;
A
#
# COMPACT_ATOMS: atom_id res chain seq x y z
N MET A 1 -2.41 -14.96 15.28
CA MET A 1 -0.93 -15.04 15.31
C MET A 1 -0.33 -14.14 14.23
N THR A 2 -0.86 -14.17 12.99
CA THR A 2 -0.44 -13.30 11.87
C THR A 2 -0.46 -11.80 12.21
N TYR A 3 -1.53 -11.28 12.83
CA TYR A 3 -1.60 -9.85 13.17
C TYR A 3 -0.47 -9.37 14.10
N ILE A 4 -0.04 -10.21 15.06
CA ILE A 4 1.08 -9.89 15.95
C ILE A 4 2.38 -9.82 15.16
N LEU A 5 2.58 -10.75 14.21
CA LEU A 5 3.75 -10.75 13.33
C LEU A 5 3.78 -9.52 12.42
N LEU A 6 2.63 -9.11 11.86
CA LEU A 6 2.51 -7.90 11.03
C LEU A 6 2.85 -6.64 11.83
N ILE A 7 2.33 -6.50 13.05
CA ILE A 7 2.64 -5.37 13.92
C ILE A 7 4.12 -5.37 14.30
N LEU A 8 4.68 -6.52 14.66
CA LEU A 8 6.09 -6.66 15.04
C LEU A 8 7.03 -6.35 13.86
N SER A 9 6.63 -6.71 12.63
CA SER A 9 7.36 -6.36 11.40
C SER A 9 7.53 -4.84 11.24
N VAL A 10 6.49 -4.05 11.54
CA VAL A 10 6.58 -2.58 11.52
C VAL A 10 7.58 -2.08 12.57
N PHE A 11 7.53 -2.63 13.78
CA PHE A 11 8.51 -2.29 14.83
C PHE A 11 9.95 -2.67 14.43
N ALA A 12 10.15 -3.81 13.78
CA ALA A 12 11.45 -4.24 13.29
C ALA A 12 11.99 -3.29 12.20
N ALA A 13 11.14 -2.83 11.29
CA ALA A 13 11.50 -1.84 10.28
C ALA A 13 11.92 -0.51 10.93
N VAL A 14 11.14 0.00 11.89
CA VAL A 14 11.47 1.22 12.65
C VAL A 14 12.79 1.06 13.40
N LEU A 15 13.00 -0.06 14.10
CA LEU A 15 14.24 -0.34 14.83
C LEU A 15 15.45 -0.36 13.90
N THR A 16 15.32 -0.98 12.73
CA THR A 16 16.37 -1.02 11.70
C THR A 16 16.73 0.39 11.24
N VAL A 17 15.76 1.25 10.95
CA VAL A 17 16.02 2.64 10.55
C VAL A 17 16.71 3.43 11.67
N VAL A 18 16.30 3.25 12.92
CA VAL A 18 16.90 3.93 14.09
C VAL A 18 18.35 3.50 14.33
N LEU A 19 18.68 2.22 14.14
CA LEU A 19 20.04 1.70 14.35
C LEU A 19 20.99 2.06 13.19
N PHE A 20 20.55 1.88 11.94
CA PHE A 20 21.41 2.07 10.77
C PHE A 20 21.49 3.52 10.29
N LYS A 21 20.54 4.39 10.70
CA LYS A 21 20.49 5.82 10.34
C LYS A 21 20.92 6.08 8.89
N PRO A 22 20.18 5.56 7.89
CA PRO A 22 20.50 5.81 6.50
C PRO A 22 20.37 7.31 6.20
N SER A 23 21.51 8.00 6.12
CA SER A 23 21.55 9.45 5.84
C SER A 23 21.72 9.78 4.35
N ASP A 24 21.97 8.77 3.50
CA ASP A 24 22.17 8.98 2.07
C ASP A 24 20.82 9.11 1.34
N PRO A 25 20.48 10.31 0.81
CA PRO A 25 19.20 10.55 0.16
C PRO A 25 19.00 9.68 -1.10
N ASN A 26 20.06 9.25 -1.77
CA ASN A 26 19.95 8.40 -2.95
C ASN A 26 19.51 6.98 -2.58
N LYS A 27 20.02 6.45 -1.45
CA LYS A 27 19.63 5.13 -0.95
C LYS A 27 18.18 5.11 -0.45
N LEU A 28 17.74 6.21 0.18
CA LEU A 28 16.35 6.37 0.59
C LEU A 28 15.41 6.43 -0.62
N LYS A 29 15.77 7.21 -1.66
CA LYS A 29 15.02 7.23 -2.92
C LYS A 29 14.93 5.86 -3.58
N LEU A 30 16.03 5.09 -3.56
CA LEU A 30 16.05 3.74 -4.10
C LEU A 30 15.14 2.79 -3.31
N LEU A 31 15.13 2.87 -1.98
CA LEU A 31 14.22 2.07 -1.13
C LEU A 31 12.75 2.41 -1.38
N ILE A 32 12.41 3.69 -1.53
CA ILE A 32 11.06 4.14 -1.86
C ILE A 32 10.66 3.63 -3.25
N ALA A 33 11.53 3.77 -4.25
CA ALA A 33 11.29 3.28 -5.60
C ALA A 33 11.14 1.74 -5.64
N PHE A 34 11.95 1.02 -4.88
CA PHE A 34 11.84 -0.43 -4.74
C PHE A 34 10.50 -0.86 -4.13
N SER A 35 10.08 -0.20 -3.04
CA SER A 35 8.79 -0.48 -2.39
C SER A 35 7.62 -0.23 -3.34
N GLY A 36 7.62 0.91 -4.05
CA GLY A 36 6.59 1.23 -5.03
C GLY A 36 6.56 0.24 -6.20
N ALA A 37 7.73 -0.14 -6.73
CA ALA A 37 7.82 -1.13 -7.80
C ALA A 37 7.36 -2.53 -7.36
N TYR A 38 7.63 -2.91 -6.11
CA TYR A 38 7.16 -4.18 -5.55
C TYR A 38 5.62 -4.24 -5.48
N LEU A 39 4.97 -3.20 -4.95
CA LEU A 39 3.50 -3.13 -4.88
C LEU A 39 2.86 -3.09 -6.27
N LEU A 40 3.48 -2.34 -7.20
CA LEU A 40 3.05 -2.33 -8.61
C LEU A 40 3.16 -3.72 -9.24
N SER A 41 4.24 -4.45 -8.96
CA SER A 41 4.45 -5.81 -9.47
C SER A 41 3.37 -6.78 -8.97
N ILE A 42 3.08 -6.78 -7.66
CA ILE A 42 1.99 -7.58 -7.09
C ILE A 42 0.64 -7.22 -7.73
N THR A 43 0.38 -5.93 -7.91
CA THR A 43 -0.85 -5.46 -8.56
C THR A 43 -0.98 -5.96 -9.98
N ALA A 44 0.08 -5.87 -10.78
CA ALA A 44 0.07 -6.27 -12.19
C ALA A 44 0.03 -7.79 -12.38
N LEU A 45 0.72 -8.55 -11.52
CA LEU A 45 0.93 -9.99 -11.71
C LEU A 45 -0.09 -10.87 -10.97
N HIS A 46 -0.65 -10.40 -9.86
CA HIS A 46 -1.61 -11.18 -9.07
C HIS A 46 -3.01 -10.55 -9.12
N LEU A 47 -3.13 -9.29 -8.69
CA LEU A 47 -4.45 -8.68 -8.47
C LEU A 47 -5.21 -8.39 -9.75
N LEU A 48 -4.51 -7.85 -10.76
CA LEU A 48 -5.13 -7.51 -12.04
C LEU A 48 -5.65 -8.78 -12.75
N PRO A 49 -4.86 -9.87 -12.90
CA PRO A 49 -5.37 -11.13 -13.42
C PRO A 49 -6.55 -11.69 -12.64
N GLU A 50 -6.53 -11.63 -11.31
CA GLU A 50 -7.61 -12.15 -10.46
C GLU A 50 -8.93 -11.40 -10.67
N VAL A 51 -8.89 -10.07 -10.75
CA VAL A 51 -10.07 -9.22 -10.96
C VAL A 51 -10.74 -9.49 -12.32
N PHE A 52 -9.96 -9.82 -13.36
CA PHE A 52 -10.49 -10.05 -14.71
C PHE A 52 -10.86 -11.51 -15.01
N GLN A 53 -10.56 -12.46 -14.14
CA GLN A 53 -10.93 -13.87 -14.32
C GLN A 53 -12.43 -14.15 -14.02
N GLY A 54 -13.13 -13.22 -13.34
CA GLY A 54 -14.53 -13.37 -12.92
C GLY A 54 -15.61 -12.94 -13.94
N GLY A 55 -15.70 -13.60 -15.09
CA GLY A 55 -16.85 -13.55 -16.03
C GLY A 55 -17.12 -12.22 -16.77
N ASP A 56 -18.20 -12.18 -17.57
CA ASP A 56 -18.57 -11.13 -18.57
C ASP A 56 -18.73 -9.67 -18.05
N ARG A 57 -18.37 -9.39 -16.79
CA ARG A 57 -18.44 -8.06 -16.17
C ARG A 57 -17.10 -7.31 -16.15
N GLY A 58 -16.09 -7.77 -16.88
CA GLY A 58 -14.74 -7.17 -16.90
C GLY A 58 -14.71 -5.65 -17.12
N SER A 59 -15.62 -5.11 -17.95
CA SER A 59 -15.70 -3.65 -18.18
C SER A 59 -16.04 -2.83 -16.93
N TYR A 60 -16.86 -3.37 -16.02
CA TYR A 60 -17.22 -2.69 -14.78
C TYR A 60 -16.03 -2.62 -13.82
N PHE A 61 -15.27 -3.71 -13.68
CA PHE A 61 -14.09 -3.75 -12.82
C PHE A 61 -12.97 -2.82 -13.31
N GLY A 62 -12.77 -2.74 -14.64
CA GLY A 62 -11.84 -1.77 -15.22
C GLY A 62 -12.17 -0.32 -14.86
N ALA A 63 -13.45 0.05 -14.82
CA ALA A 63 -13.88 1.39 -14.39
C ALA A 63 -13.57 1.66 -12.91
N PHE A 64 -13.76 0.68 -12.02
CA PHE A 64 -13.39 0.82 -10.60
C PHE A 64 -11.88 0.95 -10.39
N ILE A 65 -11.07 0.20 -11.13
CA ILE A 65 -9.60 0.33 -11.10
C ILE A 65 -9.19 1.74 -11.52
N LEU A 66 -9.79 2.28 -12.60
CA LEU A 66 -9.47 3.62 -13.09
C LEU A 66 -9.86 4.71 -12.09
N ILE A 67 -11.02 4.58 -11.43
CA ILE A 67 -11.45 5.48 -10.36
C ILE A 67 -10.49 5.41 -9.16
N GLY A 68 -10.10 4.21 -8.74
CA GLY A 68 -9.14 4.02 -7.66
C GLY A 68 -7.78 4.67 -7.97
N PHE A 69 -7.24 4.43 -9.17
CA PHE A 69 -6.01 5.05 -9.64
C PHE A 69 -6.11 6.58 -9.65
N PHE A 70 -7.23 7.13 -10.14
CA PHE A 70 -7.46 8.58 -10.13
C PHE A 70 -7.47 9.16 -8.72
N VAL A 71 -8.10 8.48 -7.75
CA VAL A 71 -8.07 8.89 -6.33
C VAL A 71 -6.63 8.85 -5.80
N GLN A 72 -5.85 7.83 -6.13
CA GLN A 72 -4.44 7.74 -5.75
C GLN A 72 -3.61 8.90 -6.32
N LEU A 73 -3.83 9.28 -7.59
CA LEU A 73 -3.20 10.45 -8.24
C LEU A 73 -3.59 11.76 -7.55
N MET A 74 -4.85 11.92 -7.16
CA MET A 74 -5.29 13.11 -6.41
C MET A 74 -4.59 13.22 -5.06
N LEU A 75 -4.42 12.10 -4.34
CA LEU A 75 -3.73 12.07 -3.05
C LEU A 75 -2.24 12.35 -3.19
N GLU A 76 -1.60 11.85 -4.24
CA GLU A 76 -0.21 12.16 -4.57
C GLU A 76 -0.02 13.64 -4.86
N PHE A 77 -0.92 14.24 -5.65
CA PHE A 77 -0.89 15.67 -5.94
C PHE A 77 -1.10 16.53 -4.68
N LEU A 78 -1.99 16.11 -3.78
CA LEU A 78 -2.17 16.79 -2.49
C LEU A 78 -0.93 16.67 -1.60
N SER A 79 -0.25 15.51 -1.65
CA SER A 79 0.97 15.26 -0.88
C SER A 79 2.16 16.08 -1.37
N GLY A 80 2.34 16.24 -2.68
CA GLY A 80 3.43 17.04 -3.27
C GLY A 80 3.13 18.54 -3.43
N GLY A 81 1.85 18.90 -3.62
CA GLY A 81 1.40 20.26 -3.90
C GLY A 81 1.50 21.22 -2.71
N ILE A 82 1.38 20.71 -1.48
CA ILE A 82 1.54 21.49 -0.26
C ILE A 82 3.02 21.85 -0.01
N GLU A 83 3.95 21.04 -0.51
CA GLU A 83 5.40 21.24 -0.34
C GLU A 83 5.96 22.32 -1.27
N HIS A 84 5.35 22.51 -2.45
CA HIS A 84 5.77 23.51 -3.45
C HIS A 84 4.88 24.77 -3.51
N GLY A 85 3.74 24.79 -2.82
CA GLY A 85 2.86 25.95 -2.68
C GLY A 85 3.42 27.03 -1.74
N HIS A 86 4.48 27.72 -2.16
CA HIS A 86 5.02 28.92 -1.50
C HIS A 86 5.52 28.77 -0.05
N ALA A 87 6.50 27.89 0.19
CA ALA A 87 7.35 27.94 1.39
C ALA A 87 8.40 29.09 1.36
N HIS A 88 7.99 30.29 0.94
CA HIS A 88 8.79 31.51 1.12
C HIS A 88 8.06 32.64 1.86
N LYS A 89 6.90 32.38 2.49
CA LYS A 89 6.32 33.37 3.42
C LYS A 89 5.81 32.74 4.72
N GLN A 90 6.63 32.98 5.74
CA GLN A 90 6.27 33.20 7.14
C GLN A 90 6.00 31.97 8.03
N ARG A 91 6.92 31.81 8.99
CA ARG A 91 6.68 31.50 10.41
C ARG A 91 5.21 31.26 10.77
N HIS A 92 4.90 29.98 11.08
CA HIS A 92 3.80 29.39 11.86
C HIS A 92 3.45 28.06 11.15
N GLY A 93 4.08 26.92 11.42
CA GLY A 93 4.21 26.28 12.74
C GLY A 93 3.19 25.13 12.91
N GLY A 94 2.99 24.29 11.89
CA GLY A 94 2.12 23.12 11.97
C GLY A 94 2.17 22.28 10.70
N ILE A 95 2.14 20.95 10.83
CA ILE A 95 1.95 20.06 9.68
C ILE A 95 0.51 20.28 9.19
N PRO A 96 0.29 20.62 7.91
CA PRO A 96 -1.04 20.85 7.39
C PRO A 96 -1.89 19.59 7.57
N ILE A 97 -3.03 19.71 8.25
CA ILE A 97 -3.90 18.58 8.57
C ILE A 97 -4.35 17.84 7.30
N GLY A 98 -4.57 18.57 6.21
CA GLY A 98 -4.88 17.98 4.89
C GLY A 98 -3.76 17.10 4.33
N LEU A 99 -2.49 17.44 4.57
CA LEU A 99 -1.35 16.61 4.20
C LEU A 99 -1.31 15.31 5.03
N MET A 100 -1.54 15.42 6.34
CA MET A 100 -1.57 14.26 7.23
C MET A 100 -2.70 13.29 6.85
N VAL A 101 -3.92 13.82 6.64
CA VAL A 101 -5.07 13.01 6.21
C VAL A 101 -4.82 12.37 4.85
N GLY A 102 -4.23 13.12 3.91
CA GLY A 102 -3.87 12.60 2.58
C GLY A 102 -2.86 11.46 2.65
N LEU A 103 -1.79 11.61 3.45
CA LEU A 103 -0.77 10.58 3.66
C LEU A 103 -1.32 9.34 4.36
N CYS A 104 -2.17 9.49 5.38
CA CYS A 104 -2.82 8.37 6.04
C CYS A 104 -3.74 7.61 5.08
N LEU A 105 -4.54 8.31 4.28
CA LEU A 105 -5.42 7.70 3.30
C LEU A 105 -4.63 7.02 2.18
N HIS A 106 -3.57 7.66 1.68
CA HIS A 106 -2.66 7.08 0.68
C HIS A 106 -2.05 5.76 1.17
N ALA A 107 -1.45 5.75 2.37
CA ALA A 107 -0.86 4.55 2.96
C ALA A 107 -1.90 3.44 3.23
N PHE A 108 -3.14 3.81 3.58
CA PHE A 108 -4.24 2.87 3.73
C PHE A 108 -4.64 2.23 2.39
N LEU A 109 -4.81 3.05 1.34
CA LEU A 109 -5.17 2.57 0.00
C LEU A 109 -4.09 1.67 -0.62
N GLU A 110 -2.81 1.96 -0.38
CA GLU A 110 -1.69 1.11 -0.81
C GLU A 110 -1.62 -0.23 -0.05
N GLY A 111 -2.11 -0.28 1.19
CA GLY A 111 -2.10 -1.49 2.02
C GLY A 111 -3.28 -2.44 1.78
N MET A 112 -4.43 -1.95 1.32
CA MET A 112 -5.62 -2.77 1.04
C MET A 112 -5.38 -3.99 0.13
N PRO A 113 -4.61 -3.87 -0.97
CA PRO A 113 -4.43 -4.99 -1.88
C PRO A 113 -3.59 -6.15 -1.31
N LEU A 114 -2.93 -5.95 -0.16
CA LEU A 114 -2.10 -6.97 0.51
C LEU A 114 -2.88 -7.84 1.51
N GLY A 115 -4.17 -7.55 1.77
CA GLY A 115 -4.96 -8.21 2.82
C GLY A 115 -5.74 -9.47 2.40
N GLY A 116 -5.54 -9.98 1.18
CA GLY A 116 -6.45 -10.93 0.53
C GLY A 116 -6.20 -12.44 0.70
N ASP A 117 -5.03 -12.87 1.19
CA ASP A 117 -4.59 -14.28 1.01
C ASP A 117 -4.99 -15.29 2.12
N GLU A 118 -5.76 -14.90 3.15
CA GLU A 118 -6.02 -15.77 4.33
C GLU A 118 -7.38 -16.53 4.32
N ALA A 119 -8.01 -16.79 3.16
CA ALA A 119 -9.33 -17.46 3.10
C ALA A 119 -9.35 -18.82 2.36
N GLY A 120 -8.26 -19.59 2.35
CA GLY A 120 -8.16 -20.78 1.48
C GLY A 120 -7.42 -22.01 2.01
N SER A 121 -7.36 -22.30 3.32
CA SER A 121 -6.78 -23.57 3.77
C SER A 121 -7.33 -24.07 5.12
N HIS A 122 -8.55 -24.63 5.10
CA HIS A 122 -8.98 -25.62 6.09
C HIS A 122 -9.83 -26.69 5.40
N ASN A 123 -9.20 -27.54 4.58
CA ASN A 123 -9.82 -28.79 4.15
C ASN A 123 -9.50 -29.87 5.20
N HIS A 124 -10.43 -30.11 6.12
CA HIS A 124 -10.38 -31.28 6.99
C HIS A 124 -10.67 -32.53 6.16
N GLY A 125 -9.61 -33.22 5.73
CA GLY A 125 -9.71 -34.57 5.19
C GLY A 125 -10.12 -35.55 6.29
N HIS A 126 -11.41 -35.90 6.34
CA HIS A 126 -11.86 -37.10 7.03
C HIS A 126 -11.97 -38.23 6.02
N SER A 127 -10.98 -39.13 6.04
CA SER A 127 -11.12 -40.45 5.46
C SER A 127 -11.98 -41.31 6.39
N HIS A 128 -13.08 -41.84 5.87
CA HIS A 128 -13.67 -43.05 6.41
C HIS A 128 -13.85 -44.01 5.24
N GLY A 129 -12.88 -44.91 5.10
CA GLY A 129 -13.12 -46.15 4.39
C GLY A 129 -13.94 -47.06 5.29
N HIS A 130 -14.94 -47.72 4.73
CA HIS A 130 -15.39 -49.04 5.18
C HIS A 130 -15.93 -49.82 3.99
N SER A 131 -15.25 -50.94 3.73
CA SER A 131 -15.69 -52.24 3.20
C SER A 131 -16.68 -52.30 2.04
#